data_AF-A0A521NBY5-F1
#
_entry.id   AF-A0A521NBY5-F1
#
_cell.length_a   1.000
_cell.length_b   1.000
_cell.length_c   1.000
_cell.angle_alpha   90.00
_cell.angle_beta   90.00
_cell.angle_gamma   90.00
#
_symmetry.space_group_name_H-M   'P 1'
#
loop_
_entity.id
_entity.type
_entity.pdbx_description
1 polymer ?
#
loop_
_entity_poly.entity_id
_entity_poly.type
_entity_poly.pdbx_seq_one_letter_code
_entity_poly.pdbx_strand_id
1 'polypeptide(L)' 'MSSSQTAHATLHYGDGEFAVLKPGRFVTCAVSGKTIPLETLRYWSVSHQEAYAGPGEAFQRLGQVA' A
#
# COMPACT_ATOMS: atom_id res chain seq x y z
N MET A 1 -1.01 -27.75 -4.27
CA MET A 1 -1.64 -26.55 -4.87
C MET A 1 -1.27 -25.36 -4.00
N SER A 2 -0.61 -24.35 -4.58
CA SER A 2 0.24 -23.37 -3.88
C SER A 2 -0.52 -22.42 -2.95
N SER A 3 -0.13 -22.43 -1.67
CA SER A 3 -0.68 -21.66 -0.56
C SER A 3 -0.23 -20.19 -0.53
N SER A 4 -0.16 -19.51 -1.68
CA SER A 4 0.41 -18.14 -1.78
C SER A 4 -0.63 -17.03 -1.66
N GLN A 5 -1.92 -17.38 -1.48
CA GLN A 5 -3.02 -16.44 -1.64
C GLN A 5 -3.17 -15.38 -0.54
N THR A 6 -2.38 -15.46 0.52
CA THR A 6 -2.42 -14.59 1.70
C THR A 6 -1.06 -14.01 2.08
N ALA A 7 -0.10 -13.95 1.14
CA ALA A 7 1.21 -13.39 1.43
C ALA A 7 1.20 -11.85 1.38
N HIS A 8 1.80 -11.22 2.40
CA HIS A 8 2.05 -9.78 2.43
C HIS A 8 3.17 -9.41 1.44
N ALA A 9 2.86 -8.53 0.49
CA ALA A 9 3.81 -8.01 -0.47
C ALA A 9 4.64 -6.88 0.14
N THR A 10 5.89 -6.77 -0.27
CA THR A 10 6.69 -5.56 -0.01
C THR A 10 6.84 -4.83 -1.32
N LEU A 11 6.38 -3.58 -1.36
CA LEU A 11 6.44 -2.73 -2.53
C LEU A 11 7.39 -1.57 -2.29
N HIS A 12 8.04 -1.12 -3.35
CA HIS A 12 8.65 0.19 -3.43
C HIS A 12 7.72 1.10 -4.23
N TYR A 13 7.31 2.20 -3.62
CA TYR A 13 6.30 3.10 -4.19
C TYR A 13 6.98 4.19 -5.00
N GLY A 14 6.69 4.25 -6.30
CA GLY A 14 7.15 5.29 -7.22
C GLY A 14 6.05 6.28 -7.57
N ASP A 15 6.40 7.26 -8.40
CA ASP A 15 5.50 8.31 -8.86
C ASP A 15 4.59 7.78 -9.97
N GLY A 16 3.48 7.14 -9.58
CA GLY A 16 2.48 6.56 -10.49
C GLY A 16 2.58 5.06 -10.71
N GLU A 17 3.67 4.42 -10.28
CA GLU A 17 3.85 2.97 -10.31
C GLU A 17 4.49 2.45 -9.01
N PHE A 18 4.46 1.13 -8.78
CA PHE A 18 5.17 0.52 -7.67
C PHE A 18 5.95 -0.71 -8.15
N ALA A 19 7.13 -0.93 -7.58
CA ALA A 19 7.93 -2.12 -7.83
C ALA A 19 7.73 -3.14 -6.71
N VAL A 20 7.50 -4.40 -7.06
CA VAL A 20 7.35 -5.48 -6.08
C VAL A 20 8.74 -5.94 -5.63
N LEU A 21 9.13 -5.62 -4.39
CA LEU A 21 10.37 -6.10 -3.77
C LEU A 21 10.23 -7.52 -3.23
N LYS A 22 9.07 -7.82 -2.61
CA LYS A 22 8.73 -9.18 -2.17
C LYS A 22 7.36 -9.57 -2.72
N PRO A 23 7.25 -10.73 -3.39
CA PRO A 23 5.99 -11.17 -3.97
C PRO A 23 4.95 -11.42 -2.87
N GLY A 24 3.73 -10.94 -3.13
CA GLY A 24 2.57 -11.13 -2.27
C GLY A 24 1.30 -10.71 -2.99
N ARG A 25 0.16 -10.75 -2.29
CA ARG A 25 -1.14 -10.37 -2.83
C ARG A 25 -1.74 -9.11 -2.22
N PHE A 26 -1.25 -8.70 -1.06
CA PHE A 26 -1.74 -7.53 -0.37
C PHE A 26 -0.64 -6.77 0.35
N VAL A 27 -0.91 -5.50 0.63
CA VAL A 27 -0.14 -4.66 1.55
C VAL A 27 -1.02 -4.24 2.71
N THR A 28 -0.43 -3.69 3.77
CA THR A 28 -1.18 -3.19 4.92
C THR A 28 -1.25 -1.67 4.87
N CYS A 29 -2.42 -1.11 5.19
CA CYS A 29 -2.57 0.33 5.33
C CYS A 29 -1.74 0.84 6.51
N ALA A 30 -0.88 1.83 6.29
CA ALA A 30 -0.07 2.42 7.36
C ALA A 30 -0.89 3.19 8.40
N VAL A 31 -2.10 3.63 8.05
CA VAL A 31 -2.97 4.43 8.93
C VAL A 31 -3.98 3.56 9.67
N SER A 32 -4.74 2.74 8.94
CA SER A 32 -5.84 1.95 9.52
C SER A 32 -5.48 0.48 9.77
N GLY A 33 -4.32 0.00 9.34
CA GLY A 33 -3.91 -1.41 9.49
C GLY A 33 -4.70 -2.40 8.62
N LYS A 34 -5.58 -1.91 7.74
CA LYS A 34 -6.40 -2.76 6.87
C LYS A 34 -5.56 -3.43 5.79
N THR A 35 -5.93 -4.64 5.42
CA THR A 35 -5.36 -5.35 4.28
C THR A 35 -5.86 -4.75 2.96
N ILE A 36 -4.93 -4.39 2.08
CA ILE A 36 -5.20 -3.78 0.78
C ILE A 36 -4.69 -4.74 -0.31
N PRO A 37 -5.58 -5.40 -1.06
CA PRO A 37 -5.18 -6.17 -2.24
C PRO A 37 -4.42 -5.30 -3.24
N LEU A 38 -3.33 -5.82 -3.81
CA LEU A 38 -2.50 -5.09 -4.79
C LEU A 38 -3.32 -4.60 -6.00
N GLU A 39 -4.30 -5.38 -6.44
CA GLU A 39 -5.21 -5.04 -7.54
C GLU A 39 -6.11 -3.83 -7.23
N THR A 40 -6.34 -3.53 -5.96
CA THR A 40 -7.17 -2.41 -5.49
C THR A 40 -6.35 -1.24 -4.94
N LEU A 41 -5.02 -1.39 -4.88
CA LEU A 41 -4.13 -0.39 -4.32
C LEU A 41 -4.05 0.82 -5.25
N ARG A 42 -4.70 1.92 -4.84
CA ARG A 42 -4.77 3.17 -5.61
C ARG A 42 -4.13 4.36 -4.91
N TYR A 43 -3.90 4.25 -3.60
CA TYR A 43 -3.42 5.36 -2.77
C TYR A 43 -2.16 4.93 -2.04
N TRP A 44 -1.07 5.64 -2.26
CA TRP A 44 0.21 5.45 -1.57
C TRP A 44 1.00 6.75 -1.53
N SER A 45 2.04 6.78 -0.69
CA SER A 45 3.00 7.88 -0.59
C SER A 45 4.38 7.44 -1.06
N VAL A 46 4.93 8.16 -2.03
CA VAL A 46 6.32 7.97 -2.49
C VAL A 46 7.29 8.42 -1.41
N SER A 47 7.03 9.57 -0.77
CA SER A 47 7.91 10.13 0.26
C SER A 47 7.97 9.26 1.51
N HIS A 48 6.85 8.68 1.92
CA HIS A 48 6.78 7.86 3.15
C HIS A 48 6.91 6.36 2.88
N GLN A 49 6.83 5.92 1.63
CA GLN A 49 6.82 4.51 1.23
C GLN A 49 5.70 3.70 1.93
N GLU A 50 4.50 4.26 1.95
CA GLU A 50 3.34 3.72 2.67
C GLU A 50 2.13 3.57 1.76
N ALA A 51 1.34 2.50 1.96
CA ALA A 51 0.05 2.31 1.30
C ALA A 51 -1.13 2.77 2.17
N TYR A 52 -2.19 3.22 1.51
CA TYR A 52 -3.41 3.69 2.14
C TYR A 52 -4.63 2.94 1.60
N ALA A 53 -5.55 2.56 2.48
CA ALA A 53 -6.75 1.80 2.10
C ALA A 53 -7.74 2.65 1.29
N GLY A 54 -7.66 3.97 1.39
CA GLY A 54 -8.53 4.88 0.67
C GLY A 54 -8.08 6.33 0.78
N PRO A 55 -8.87 7.25 0.19
CA PRO A 55 -8.56 8.68 0.20
C PRO A 55 -8.62 9.27 1.61
N GLY A 56 -9.46 8.74 2.51
CA GLY A 56 -9.54 9.21 3.91
C GLY A 56 -8.24 8.96 4.67
N GLU A 57 -7.72 7.73 4.63
CA GLU A 57 -6.42 7.40 5.22
C GLU A 57 -5.26 8.16 4.57
N ALA A 58 -5.27 8.29 3.24
CA ALA A 58 -4.25 9.06 2.53
C ALA A 58 -4.28 10.54 2.94
N PHE A 59 -5.46 11.16 3.02
CA PHE A 59 -5.63 12.54 3.47
C PHE A 59 -5.24 12.72 4.94
N GLN A 60 -5.54 11.76 5.81
CA GLN A 60 -5.12 11.85 7.21
C GLN A 60 -3.59 11.85 7.36
N ARG A 61 -2.89 11.07 6.53
CA ARG A 61 -1.42 10.96 6.58
C ARG A 61 -0.69 12.06 5.80
N LEU A 62 -1.22 12.45 4.65
CA LEU A 62 -0.60 13.38 3.70
C LEU A 62 -1.18 14.79 3.77
N GLY A 63 -2.42 14.94 4.24
CA GLY A 63 -3.10 16.23 4.34
C GLY A 63 -2.59 17.12 5.46
N GLN A 64 -1.72 16.62 6.34
CA GLN A 64 -0.88 17.45 7.20
C GLN A 64 0.38 17.89 6.45
N VAL A 65 0.19 18.72 5.42
CA VAL A 65 1.28 19.58 4.93
C VAL A 65 1.15 20.89 5.69
N ALA A 66 2.06 21.12 6.63
CA ALA A 66 2.30 22.43 7.22
C ALA A 66 3.24 23.23 6.32
#